data_AF-A0A821AL16-F1
#
_entry.id   AF-A0A821AL16-F1
#
_cell.length_a   1.000
_cell.length_b   1.000
_cell.length_c   1.000
_cell.angle_alpha   90.00
_cell.angle_beta   90.00
_cell.angle_gamma   90.00
#
_symmetry.space_group_name_H-M   'P 1'
#
loop_
_entity.id
_entity.type
_entity.pdbx_description
1 polymer ?
#
loop_
_entity_poly.entity_id
_entity_poly.type
_entity_poly.pdbx_seq_one_letter_code
_entity_poly.pdbx_strand_id
1 'polypeptide(L)'
;MTVGSDFENENANEWYKNLDKLIRYVNQANRIWTTKTNDFFPMSLATHGILNDYFTSRPALKRYECHSNNILQVTRQLNGFSNNTLRSAIFPLSEAMGIGQHHDAVSGAEKQYVANDYAQRLSQGADAALYVINEAYKKLLSKADQSLPMSTQYLCQFSNISECLPIERQDSFTLTIWNPTIQQIDNLIRVPVTKQYKIRSPTGETIAIDHLRVEFDDQGNLNSITNRDKNITLQFSAQGLYWYTSFQGSNSRPEFQSSGAYYFRPLKSNPLPVSSARN
;
A
#
# COMPACT_ATOMS: atom_id res chain seq x y z
N MET A 1 34.65 0.87 -13.90
CA MET A 1 34.60 2.34 -13.97
C MET A 1 33.13 2.72 -13.81
N THR A 2 32.78 3.42 -12.73
CA THR A 2 31.46 4.04 -12.62
C THR A 2 31.45 5.30 -13.48
N VAL A 3 30.30 5.59 -14.08
CA VAL A 3 30.19 6.53 -15.21
C VAL A 3 29.57 7.86 -14.76
N GLY A 4 29.78 8.22 -13.48
CA GLY A 4 29.18 9.36 -12.81
C GLY A 4 29.00 9.12 -11.30
N SER A 5 28.38 10.10 -10.64
CA SER A 5 27.97 10.10 -9.24
C SER A 5 26.64 10.85 -9.10
N ASP A 6 26.05 10.85 -7.89
CA ASP A 6 24.78 11.52 -7.60
C ASP A 6 24.77 12.98 -8.06
N PHE A 7 23.81 13.31 -8.93
CA PHE A 7 23.60 14.64 -9.53
C PHE A 7 24.76 15.18 -10.37
N GLU A 8 25.68 14.31 -10.81
CA GLU A 8 26.75 14.65 -11.75
C GLU A 8 26.38 14.20 -13.17
N ASN A 9 26.45 15.12 -14.15
CA ASN A 9 26.10 14.83 -15.55
C ASN A 9 26.92 15.67 -16.55
N GLU A 10 28.25 15.64 -16.45
CA GLU A 10 29.10 16.40 -17.37
C GLU A 10 28.94 15.95 -18.85
N ASN A 11 28.69 14.65 -19.12
CA ASN A 11 28.43 14.15 -20.49
C ASN A 11 27.57 12.87 -20.56
N ALA A 12 26.33 12.93 -20.09
CA ALA A 12 25.40 11.78 -20.06
C ALA A 12 25.23 11.07 -21.42
N ASN A 13 25.22 11.83 -22.53
CA ASN A 13 25.06 11.27 -23.88
C ASN A 13 26.23 10.37 -24.31
N GLU A 14 27.46 10.74 -23.97
CA GLU A 14 28.64 9.91 -24.23
C GLU A 14 28.61 8.63 -23.39
N TRP A 15 28.18 8.76 -22.14
CA TRP A 15 28.07 7.64 -21.20
C TRP A 15 27.07 6.58 -21.62
N TYR A 16 25.87 6.96 -22.04
CA TYR A 16 24.89 6.00 -22.58
C TYR A 16 25.44 5.25 -23.81
N LYS A 17 26.07 5.97 -24.76
CA LYS A 17 26.69 5.35 -25.94
C LYS A 17 27.81 4.36 -25.58
N ASN A 18 28.59 4.68 -24.54
CA ASN A 18 29.69 3.82 -24.11
C ASN A 18 29.21 2.58 -23.35
N LEU A 19 28.10 2.67 -22.60
CA LEU A 19 27.47 1.51 -21.95
C LEU A 19 26.94 0.50 -22.99
N ASP A 20 26.28 0.96 -24.05
CA ASP A 20 25.81 0.07 -25.13
C ASP A 20 26.97 -0.65 -25.83
N LYS A 21 28.07 0.08 -26.09
CA LYS A 21 29.30 -0.51 -26.65
C LYS A 21 29.91 -1.54 -25.69
N LEU A 22 29.95 -1.25 -24.40
CA LEU A 22 30.48 -2.17 -23.39
C LEU A 22 29.67 -3.47 -23.37
N ILE A 23 28.33 -3.39 -23.30
CA ILE A 23 27.46 -4.57 -23.35
C ILE A 23 27.71 -5.38 -24.62
N ARG A 24 27.82 -4.71 -25.77
CA ARG A 24 28.15 -5.36 -27.05
C ARG A 24 29.49 -6.11 -26.98
N TYR A 25 30.55 -5.50 -26.49
CA TYR A 25 31.87 -6.14 -26.41
C TYR A 25 31.91 -7.27 -25.39
N VAL A 26 31.22 -7.13 -24.25
CA VAL A 26 31.05 -8.21 -23.26
C VAL A 26 30.39 -9.43 -23.89
N ASN A 27 29.35 -9.23 -24.70
CA ASN A 27 28.68 -10.31 -25.43
C ASN A 27 29.59 -10.95 -26.51
N GLN A 28 30.50 -10.18 -27.11
CA GLN A 28 31.46 -10.68 -28.12
C GLN A 28 32.70 -11.36 -27.51
N ALA A 29 32.90 -11.28 -26.20
CA ALA A 29 34.12 -11.74 -25.53
C ALA A 29 34.33 -13.28 -25.53
N ASN A 30 33.45 -14.05 -26.20
CA ASN A 30 33.46 -15.52 -26.28
C ASN A 30 33.72 -16.18 -24.91
N ARG A 31 32.98 -15.73 -23.90
CA ARG A 31 33.06 -16.22 -22.52
C ARG A 31 31.82 -17.04 -22.18
N ILE A 32 32.01 -18.02 -21.29
CA ILE A 32 30.90 -18.72 -20.64
C ILE A 32 30.62 -18.00 -19.32
N TRP A 33 29.39 -17.52 -19.16
CA TRP A 33 28.93 -16.82 -17.95
C TRP A 33 28.26 -17.80 -16.99
N THR A 34 28.41 -17.56 -15.69
CA THR A 34 27.69 -18.32 -14.67
C THR A 34 26.22 -17.89 -14.63
N THR A 35 25.33 -18.83 -14.30
CA THR A 35 23.91 -18.53 -14.06
C THR A 35 23.71 -18.12 -12.60
N LYS A 36 23.01 -17.00 -12.37
CA LYS A 36 22.51 -16.59 -11.05
C LYS A 36 21.00 -16.69 -11.03
N THR A 37 20.47 -17.40 -10.05
CA THR A 37 19.04 -17.45 -9.71
C THR A 37 18.79 -16.75 -8.37
N ASN A 38 17.54 -16.48 -8.00
CA ASN A 38 17.14 -15.76 -6.77
C ASN A 38 17.50 -14.26 -6.78
N ASP A 39 17.25 -13.58 -5.66
CA ASP A 39 17.45 -12.14 -5.50
C ASP A 39 18.84 -11.78 -4.92
N PHE A 40 18.98 -10.51 -4.53
CA PHE A 40 20.15 -9.95 -3.85
C PHE A 40 19.78 -9.40 -2.46
N PHE A 41 18.74 -9.97 -1.82
CA PHE A 41 18.33 -9.57 -0.47
C PHE A 41 18.80 -10.59 0.59
N PRO A 42 19.03 -10.14 1.84
CA PRO A 42 19.15 -8.74 2.26
C PRO A 42 20.47 -8.09 1.80
N MET A 43 20.45 -6.79 1.54
CA MET A 43 21.67 -6.05 1.21
C MET A 43 22.43 -5.66 2.50
N SER A 44 23.75 -5.79 2.48
CA SER A 44 24.62 -5.27 3.53
C SER A 44 25.78 -4.50 2.92
N LEU A 45 26.03 -3.30 3.43
CA LEU A 45 27.11 -2.42 2.95
C LEU A 45 28.34 -2.45 3.85
N ALA A 46 28.21 -2.95 5.08
CA ALA A 46 29.30 -3.04 6.04
C ALA A 46 28.97 -3.99 7.21
N THR A 47 29.97 -4.30 8.04
CA THR A 47 29.77 -4.99 9.32
C THR A 47 28.73 -4.24 10.17
N HIS A 48 27.69 -4.95 10.62
CA HIS A 48 26.51 -4.38 11.31
C HIS A 48 25.65 -3.39 10.49
N GLY A 49 25.90 -3.25 9.19
CA GLY A 49 25.13 -2.42 8.26
C GLY A 49 24.24 -3.27 7.34
N ILE A 50 23.22 -3.92 7.88
CA ILE A 50 22.21 -4.66 7.10
C ILE A 50 21.03 -3.71 6.83
N LEU A 51 20.66 -3.55 5.55
CA LEU A 51 19.66 -2.61 5.10
C LEU A 51 18.28 -3.29 5.06
N ASN A 52 17.66 -3.47 6.22
CA ASN A 52 16.35 -4.10 6.35
C ASN A 52 15.29 -3.20 7.00
N ASP A 53 15.67 -2.07 7.63
CA ASP A 53 14.69 -1.23 8.34
C ASP A 53 13.81 -0.45 7.35
N TYR A 54 14.30 -0.24 6.12
CA TYR A 54 13.49 0.41 5.08
C TYR A 54 12.33 -0.49 4.61
N PHE A 55 12.32 -1.79 4.95
CA PHE A 55 11.13 -2.63 4.76
C PHE A 55 9.95 -2.16 5.61
N THR A 56 10.21 -1.52 6.75
CA THR A 56 9.19 -1.05 7.70
C THR A 56 9.15 0.46 7.91
N SER A 57 10.19 1.20 7.53
CA SER A 57 10.27 2.66 7.69
C SER A 57 9.11 3.37 7.00
N ARG A 58 8.55 4.40 7.65
CA ARG A 58 7.36 5.14 7.18
C ARG A 58 6.19 4.22 6.74
N PRO A 59 5.69 3.33 7.63
CA PRO A 59 4.68 2.33 7.24
C PRO A 59 3.35 2.97 6.79
N ALA A 60 3.02 4.17 7.28
CA ALA A 60 1.86 4.93 6.84
C ALA A 60 1.96 5.34 5.35
N LEU A 61 3.13 5.79 4.90
CA LEU A 61 3.35 6.17 3.50
C LEU A 61 3.34 4.93 2.59
N LYS A 62 3.96 3.82 3.01
CA LYS A 62 3.89 2.52 2.30
C LYS A 62 2.44 2.07 2.11
N ARG A 63 1.63 2.11 3.18
CA ARG A 63 0.20 1.79 3.07
C ARG A 63 -0.54 2.75 2.16
N TYR A 64 -0.21 4.05 2.20
CA TYR A 64 -0.86 5.05 1.38
C TYR A 64 -0.56 4.85 -0.11
N GLU A 65 0.67 4.50 -0.46
CA GLU A 65 1.06 4.11 -1.83
C GLU A 65 0.23 2.90 -2.31
N CYS A 66 0.17 1.82 -1.53
CA CYS A 66 -0.61 0.63 -1.89
C CYS A 66 -2.10 0.96 -2.10
N HIS A 67 -2.67 1.80 -1.22
CA HIS A 67 -4.05 2.24 -1.32
C HIS A 67 -4.30 3.09 -2.57
N SER A 68 -3.41 4.04 -2.85
CA SER A 68 -3.46 4.89 -4.04
C SER A 68 -3.28 4.11 -5.34
N ASN A 69 -2.46 3.05 -5.35
CA ASN A 69 -2.36 2.14 -6.49
C ASN A 69 -3.72 1.46 -6.78
N ASN A 70 -4.43 1.01 -5.75
CA ASN A 70 -5.76 0.42 -5.92
C ASN A 70 -6.74 1.41 -6.56
N ILE A 71 -6.77 2.65 -6.06
CA ILE A 71 -7.58 3.74 -6.65
C ILE A 71 -7.20 3.93 -8.13
N LEU A 72 -5.90 4.03 -8.44
CA LEU A 72 -5.42 4.21 -9.81
C LEU A 72 -5.89 3.09 -10.76
N GLN A 73 -5.78 1.83 -10.35
CA GLN A 73 -6.20 0.70 -11.19
C GLN A 73 -7.72 0.71 -11.41
N VAL A 74 -8.51 0.96 -10.36
CA VAL A 74 -9.97 1.08 -10.45
C VAL A 74 -10.37 2.22 -11.38
N THR A 75 -9.74 3.39 -11.25
CA THR A 75 -10.01 4.55 -12.11
C THR A 75 -9.72 4.25 -13.58
N ARG A 76 -8.61 3.57 -13.88
CA ARG A 76 -8.26 3.17 -15.26
C ARG A 76 -9.29 2.19 -15.84
N GLN A 77 -9.69 1.18 -15.06
CA GLN A 77 -10.71 0.22 -15.45
C GLN A 77 -12.04 0.93 -15.74
N LEU A 78 -12.53 1.72 -14.79
CA LEU A 78 -13.80 2.44 -14.92
C LEU A 78 -13.80 3.39 -16.11
N ASN A 79 -12.72 4.15 -16.32
CA ASN A 79 -12.59 5.03 -17.49
C ASN A 79 -12.67 4.25 -18.82
N GLY A 80 -12.04 3.07 -18.87
CA GLY A 80 -12.12 2.17 -20.03
C GLY A 80 -13.53 1.63 -20.27
N PHE A 81 -14.15 1.04 -19.24
CA PHE A 81 -15.48 0.46 -19.32
C PHE A 81 -16.57 1.49 -19.64
N SER A 82 -16.45 2.71 -19.14
CA SER A 82 -17.39 3.79 -19.44
C SER A 82 -17.15 4.46 -20.79
N ASN A 83 -16.09 4.06 -21.52
CA ASN A 83 -15.61 4.71 -22.74
C ASN A 83 -15.45 6.24 -22.55
N ASN A 84 -14.78 6.63 -21.46
CA ASN A 84 -14.49 8.03 -21.16
C ASN A 84 -13.19 8.48 -21.82
N THR A 85 -13.18 9.72 -22.31
CA THR A 85 -12.00 10.38 -22.87
C THR A 85 -11.25 11.21 -21.81
N LEU A 86 -11.23 10.73 -20.56
CA LEU A 86 -10.66 11.44 -19.41
C LEU A 86 -9.27 10.93 -19.00
N ARG A 87 -8.53 10.32 -19.94
CA ARG A 87 -7.22 9.72 -19.67
C ARG A 87 -6.23 10.71 -19.04
N SER A 88 -6.22 11.96 -19.50
CA SER A 88 -5.33 13.01 -18.97
C SER A 88 -5.61 13.34 -17.50
N ALA A 89 -6.87 13.24 -17.06
CA ALA A 89 -7.25 13.46 -15.67
C ALA A 89 -6.73 12.35 -14.72
N ILE A 90 -6.24 11.22 -15.26
CA ILE A 90 -5.62 10.12 -14.49
C ILE A 90 -4.11 10.39 -14.27
N PHE A 91 -3.49 11.27 -15.06
CA PHE A 91 -2.05 11.52 -15.00
C PHE A 91 -1.55 11.98 -13.63
N PRO A 92 -2.22 12.88 -12.89
CA PRO A 92 -1.75 13.30 -11.57
C PRO A 92 -1.49 12.13 -10.62
N LEU A 93 -2.42 11.17 -10.53
CA LEU A 93 -2.22 9.97 -9.73
C LEU A 93 -1.17 9.04 -10.33
N SER A 94 -1.16 8.86 -11.66
CA SER A 94 -0.16 8.01 -12.32
C SER A 94 1.28 8.51 -12.11
N GLU A 95 1.50 9.81 -12.16
CA GLU A 95 2.80 10.45 -11.93
C GLU A 95 3.19 10.38 -10.46
N ALA A 96 2.25 10.68 -9.54
CA ALA A 96 2.47 10.54 -8.11
C ALA A 96 2.85 9.11 -7.72
N MET A 97 2.17 8.10 -8.29
CA MET A 97 2.51 6.70 -8.10
C MET A 97 3.89 6.34 -8.66
N GLY A 98 4.25 6.88 -9.84
CA GLY A 98 5.57 6.69 -10.44
C GLY A 98 6.70 7.28 -9.59
N ILE A 99 6.54 8.52 -9.12
CA ILE A 99 7.46 9.18 -8.19
C ILE A 99 7.55 8.40 -6.87
N GLY A 100 6.42 7.89 -6.37
CA GLY A 100 6.36 7.07 -5.16
C GLY A 100 7.20 5.79 -5.23
N GLN A 101 7.47 5.25 -6.43
CA GLN A 101 8.36 4.09 -6.60
C GLN A 101 9.85 4.43 -6.58
N HIS A 102 10.22 5.71 -6.46
CA HIS A 102 11.61 6.09 -6.26
C HIS A 102 12.18 5.36 -5.03
N HIS A 103 13.44 4.93 -5.10
CA HIS A 103 14.03 4.06 -4.09
C HIS A 103 14.26 4.75 -2.73
N ASP A 104 14.11 6.08 -2.63
CA ASP A 104 14.04 6.80 -1.34
C ASP A 104 12.59 7.11 -0.91
N ALA A 105 11.60 6.93 -1.79
CA ALA A 105 10.20 7.29 -1.53
C ALA A 105 9.47 6.15 -0.79
N VAL A 106 9.02 5.10 -1.48
CA VAL A 106 8.32 3.97 -0.83
C VAL A 106 9.19 3.26 0.20
N SER A 107 10.52 3.32 0.09
CA SER A 107 11.46 2.79 1.10
C SER A 107 11.38 3.55 2.43
N GLY A 108 10.96 4.82 2.41
CA GLY A 108 10.83 5.66 3.59
C GLY A 108 12.16 6.22 4.10
N ALA A 109 13.14 6.39 3.22
CA ALA A 109 14.49 6.83 3.54
C ALA A 109 14.81 8.29 3.15
N GLU A 110 13.82 9.00 2.65
CA GLU A 110 13.81 10.43 2.38
C GLU A 110 13.71 11.28 3.67
N LYS A 111 13.99 12.59 3.54
CA LYS A 111 13.76 13.56 4.62
C LYS A 111 12.25 13.76 4.86
N GLN A 112 11.87 14.12 6.08
CA GLN A 112 10.46 14.24 6.46
C GLN A 112 9.63 15.17 5.55
N TYR A 113 10.18 16.31 5.12
CA TYR A 113 9.45 17.23 4.24
C TYR A 113 9.25 16.66 2.84
N VAL A 114 10.15 15.79 2.37
CA VAL A 114 10.02 15.07 1.10
C VAL A 114 8.93 13.99 1.22
N ALA A 115 8.90 13.28 2.35
CA ALA A 115 7.82 12.33 2.64
C ALA A 115 6.43 13.00 2.64
N ASN A 116 6.36 14.22 3.18
CA ASN A 116 5.13 15.02 3.18
C ASN A 116 4.73 15.44 1.75
N ASP A 117 5.69 15.83 0.90
CA ASP A 117 5.45 16.13 -0.52
C ASP A 117 4.92 14.89 -1.28
N TYR A 118 5.50 13.70 -1.05
CA TYR A 118 4.98 12.46 -1.62
C TYR A 118 3.54 12.17 -1.20
N ALA A 119 3.22 12.30 0.09
CA ALA A 119 1.86 12.12 0.58
C ALA A 119 0.88 13.15 -0.02
N GLN A 120 1.31 14.41 -0.17
CA GLN A 120 0.51 15.46 -0.81
C GLN A 120 0.19 15.13 -2.26
N ARG A 121 1.17 14.67 -3.05
CA ARG A 121 0.98 14.27 -4.44
C ARG A 121 -0.01 13.11 -4.57
N LEU A 122 0.11 12.10 -3.71
CA LEU A 122 -0.82 10.96 -3.69
C LEU A 122 -2.25 11.42 -3.39
N SER A 123 -2.42 12.33 -2.42
CA SER A 123 -3.73 12.90 -2.07
C SER A 123 -4.37 13.66 -3.24
N GLN A 124 -3.63 14.59 -3.85
CA GLN A 124 -4.10 15.35 -5.02
C GLN A 124 -4.42 14.43 -6.22
N GLY A 125 -3.61 13.39 -6.42
CA GLY A 125 -3.86 12.38 -7.43
C GLY A 125 -5.15 11.60 -7.18
N ALA A 126 -5.39 11.18 -5.93
CA ALA A 126 -6.61 10.47 -5.56
C ALA A 126 -7.87 11.32 -5.77
N ASP A 127 -7.82 12.62 -5.48
CA ASP A 127 -8.91 13.56 -5.75
C ASP A 127 -9.20 13.70 -7.26
N ALA A 128 -8.16 13.82 -8.08
CA ALA A 128 -8.30 13.84 -9.54
C ALA A 128 -8.88 12.52 -10.08
N ALA A 129 -8.49 11.39 -9.49
CA ALA A 129 -9.01 10.08 -9.83
C ALA A 129 -10.49 9.90 -9.46
N LEU A 130 -10.94 10.49 -8.34
CA LEU A 130 -12.33 10.48 -7.91
C LEU A 130 -13.26 11.20 -8.90
N TYR A 131 -12.79 12.29 -9.52
CA TYR A 131 -13.53 12.94 -10.60
C TYR A 131 -13.81 11.97 -11.76
N VAL A 132 -12.78 11.26 -12.23
CA VAL A 132 -12.92 10.28 -13.33
C VAL A 132 -13.84 9.13 -12.95
N ILE A 133 -13.73 8.63 -11.71
CA ILE A 133 -14.63 7.58 -11.16
C ILE A 133 -16.09 8.04 -11.23
N ASN A 134 -16.38 9.27 -10.79
CA ASN A 134 -17.72 9.82 -10.81
C ASN A 134 -18.29 9.94 -12.24
N GLU A 135 -17.51 10.46 -13.18
CA GLU A 135 -17.93 10.55 -14.59
C GLU A 135 -18.14 9.17 -15.23
N ALA A 136 -17.36 8.16 -14.82
CA ALA A 136 -17.57 6.80 -15.28
C ALA A 136 -18.88 6.23 -14.75
N TYR A 137 -19.16 6.36 -13.45
CA TYR A 137 -20.40 5.87 -12.85
C TYR A 137 -21.64 6.56 -13.41
N LYS A 138 -21.60 7.87 -13.67
CA LYS A 138 -22.71 8.58 -14.33
C LYS A 138 -23.09 7.91 -15.65
N LYS A 139 -22.12 7.50 -16.47
CA LYS A 139 -22.36 6.81 -17.75
C LYS A 139 -22.75 5.35 -17.59
N LEU A 140 -22.15 4.62 -16.65
CA LEU A 140 -22.40 3.20 -16.46
C LEU A 140 -23.78 2.95 -15.82
N LEU A 141 -24.14 3.72 -14.79
CA LEU A 141 -25.41 3.56 -14.09
C LEU A 141 -26.58 4.01 -14.95
N SER A 142 -26.47 5.14 -15.68
CA SER A 142 -27.52 5.59 -16.61
C SER A 142 -27.80 4.60 -17.75
N LYS A 143 -26.80 3.81 -18.15
CA LYS A 143 -26.98 2.73 -19.13
C LYS A 143 -27.62 1.49 -18.52
N ALA A 144 -27.30 1.18 -17.26
CA ALA A 144 -27.81 -0.01 -16.58
C ALA A 144 -29.29 0.16 -16.19
N ASP A 145 -29.64 1.31 -15.61
CA ASP A 145 -31.00 1.61 -15.18
C ASP A 145 -31.18 3.13 -15.05
N GLN A 146 -32.06 3.69 -15.88
CA GLN A 146 -32.35 5.13 -15.91
C GLN A 146 -33.10 5.62 -14.67
N SER A 147 -33.69 4.70 -13.88
CA SER A 147 -34.38 5.03 -12.64
C SER A 147 -33.43 5.16 -11.44
N LEU A 148 -32.19 4.70 -11.56
CA LEU A 148 -31.21 4.84 -10.48
C LEU A 148 -30.84 6.32 -10.29
N PRO A 149 -30.87 6.82 -9.05
CA PRO A 149 -30.46 8.19 -8.77
C PRO A 149 -28.99 8.36 -9.15
N MET A 150 -28.73 9.36 -10.00
CA MET A 150 -27.38 9.70 -10.45
C MET A 150 -26.63 10.41 -9.30
N SER A 151 -26.16 9.63 -8.33
CA SER A 151 -25.52 10.12 -7.12
C SER A 151 -23.99 10.22 -7.28
N THR A 152 -23.44 11.30 -6.74
CA THR A 152 -22.00 11.48 -6.59
C THR A 152 -21.46 10.39 -5.66
N GLN A 153 -20.45 9.67 -6.14
CA GLN A 153 -19.70 8.69 -5.39
C GLN A 153 -18.66 9.38 -4.52
N TYR A 154 -18.53 8.92 -3.28
CA TYR A 154 -17.53 9.37 -2.31
C TYR A 154 -16.68 8.17 -1.87
N LEU A 155 -15.37 8.39 -1.69
CA LEU A 155 -14.48 7.39 -1.14
C LEU A 155 -14.31 7.63 0.37
N CYS A 156 -14.62 6.63 1.20
CA CYS A 156 -14.36 6.65 2.64
C CYS A 156 -12.86 6.40 2.95
N GLN A 157 -11.98 7.34 2.57
CA GLN A 157 -10.52 7.17 2.72
C GLN A 157 -10.06 7.06 4.20
N PHE A 158 -10.88 7.54 5.15
CA PHE A 158 -10.61 7.48 6.59
C PHE A 158 -11.30 6.31 7.33
N SER A 159 -11.78 5.31 6.60
CA SER A 159 -12.45 4.14 7.19
C SER A 159 -11.58 3.32 8.16
N ASN A 160 -10.25 3.44 8.05
CA ASN A 160 -9.29 2.82 8.97
C ASN A 160 -9.33 3.43 10.38
N ILE A 161 -9.65 4.72 10.51
CA ILE A 161 -9.88 5.40 11.80
C ILE A 161 -11.38 5.45 12.15
N SER A 162 -12.17 4.60 11.48
CA SER A 162 -13.63 4.50 11.63
C SER A 162 -14.38 5.80 11.30
N GLU A 163 -13.85 6.60 10.37
CA GLU A 163 -14.48 7.82 9.90
C GLU A 163 -14.96 7.66 8.44
N CYS A 164 -16.22 8.01 8.19
CA CYS A 164 -16.73 8.28 6.85
C CYS A 164 -17.89 9.29 6.90
N LEU A 165 -17.55 10.58 6.77
CA LEU A 165 -18.48 11.70 6.88
C LEU A 165 -19.75 11.58 6.00
N PRO A 166 -19.70 11.10 4.74
CA PRO A 166 -20.91 10.91 3.93
C PRO A 166 -21.92 9.91 4.50
N ILE A 167 -21.48 8.96 5.32
CA ILE A 167 -22.31 7.89 5.90
C ILE A 167 -22.81 8.28 7.29
N GLU A 168 -21.95 8.87 8.12
CA GLU A 168 -22.25 9.17 9.53
C GLU A 168 -23.46 10.08 9.75
N ARG A 169 -23.79 10.90 8.74
CA ARG A 169 -24.86 11.91 8.79
C ARG A 169 -26.15 11.48 8.07
N GLN A 170 -26.23 10.24 7.60
CA GLN A 170 -27.34 9.76 6.77
C GLN A 170 -28.12 8.64 7.48
N ASP A 171 -29.45 8.72 7.40
CA ASP A 171 -30.34 7.66 7.91
C ASP A 171 -30.43 6.46 6.95
N SER A 172 -30.09 6.66 5.67
CA SER A 172 -29.94 5.61 4.67
C SER A 172 -28.92 6.02 3.62
N PHE A 173 -28.19 5.04 3.06
CA PHE A 173 -27.18 5.28 2.03
C PHE A 173 -27.02 4.03 1.15
N THR A 174 -26.47 4.23 -0.05
CA THR A 174 -26.16 3.14 -0.99
C THR A 174 -24.65 2.91 -1.01
N LEU A 175 -24.24 1.64 -0.91
CA LEU A 175 -22.85 1.24 -1.10
C LEU A 175 -22.65 0.73 -2.52
N THR A 176 -21.81 1.42 -3.28
CA THR A 176 -21.37 0.97 -4.60
C THR A 176 -20.08 0.17 -4.44
N ILE A 177 -20.10 -1.09 -4.88
CA ILE A 177 -18.95 -2.00 -4.74
C ILE A 177 -18.42 -2.31 -6.14
N TRP A 178 -17.13 -2.09 -6.35
CA TRP A 178 -16.43 -2.47 -7.57
C TRP A 178 -15.46 -3.61 -7.27
N ASN A 179 -15.57 -4.70 -8.03
CA ASN A 179 -14.57 -5.78 -8.01
C ASN A 179 -13.55 -5.52 -9.13
N PRO A 180 -12.31 -5.09 -8.82
CA PRO A 180 -11.29 -4.84 -9.84
C PRO A 180 -10.63 -6.11 -10.39
N THR A 181 -11.01 -7.29 -9.89
CA THR A 181 -10.45 -8.56 -10.32
C THR A 181 -11.33 -9.22 -11.39
N ILE A 182 -10.75 -10.12 -12.19
CA ILE A 182 -11.48 -10.87 -13.20
C ILE A 182 -12.29 -12.04 -12.63
N GLN A 183 -12.04 -12.41 -11.36
CA GLN A 183 -12.69 -13.54 -10.71
C GLN A 183 -13.81 -13.05 -9.80
N GLN A 184 -14.83 -13.90 -9.61
CA GLN A 184 -15.81 -13.66 -8.56
C GLN A 184 -15.12 -13.77 -7.20
N ILE A 185 -15.34 -12.77 -6.36
CA ILE A 185 -14.79 -12.72 -5.01
C ILE A 185 -15.92 -12.69 -3.99
N ASP A 186 -15.71 -13.40 -2.89
CA ASP A 186 -16.53 -13.30 -1.69
C ASP A 186 -15.65 -12.70 -0.59
N ASN A 187 -15.97 -11.47 -0.19
CA ASN A 187 -15.13 -10.68 0.71
C ASN A 187 -15.99 -9.90 1.70
N LEU A 188 -15.50 -9.82 2.94
CA LEU A 188 -16.12 -9.01 3.98
C LEU A 188 -15.85 -7.53 3.73
N ILE A 189 -16.91 -6.72 3.75
CA ILE A 189 -16.82 -5.26 3.68
C ILE A 189 -17.15 -4.69 5.06
N ARG A 190 -16.20 -3.93 5.63
CA ARG A 190 -16.39 -3.22 6.89
C ARG A 190 -16.73 -1.75 6.62
N VAL A 191 -17.84 -1.29 7.16
CA VAL A 191 -18.30 0.10 7.03
C VAL A 191 -18.46 0.71 8.42
N PRO A 192 -17.83 1.87 8.71
CA PRO A 192 -18.08 2.58 9.96
C PRO A 192 -19.49 3.17 9.94
N VAL A 193 -20.29 2.87 10.97
CA VAL A 193 -21.68 3.32 11.11
C VAL A 193 -21.95 3.81 12.52
N THR A 194 -22.85 4.79 12.66
CA THR A 194 -23.23 5.41 13.95
C THR A 194 -24.48 4.81 14.57
N LYS A 195 -25.24 4.04 13.79
CA LYS A 195 -26.52 3.41 14.17
C LYS A 195 -26.54 1.96 13.66
N GLN A 196 -27.56 1.19 14.07
CA GLN A 196 -27.82 -0.11 13.46
C GLN A 196 -28.55 0.05 12.13
N TYR A 197 -28.07 -0.64 11.09
CA TYR A 197 -28.67 -0.60 9.75
C TYR A 197 -29.13 -2.00 9.33
N LYS A 198 -30.23 -2.05 8.58
CA LYS A 198 -30.63 -3.25 7.82
C LYS A 198 -29.97 -3.18 6.46
N ILE A 199 -29.12 -4.15 6.15
CA ILE A 199 -28.47 -4.24 4.84
C ILE A 199 -29.43 -4.90 3.86
N ARG A 200 -29.63 -4.28 2.69
CA ARG A 200 -30.45 -4.83 1.62
C ARG A 200 -29.63 -5.02 0.36
N SER A 201 -29.89 -6.11 -0.36
CA SER A 201 -29.36 -6.34 -1.69
C SER A 201 -30.02 -5.37 -2.71
N PRO A 202 -29.50 -5.26 -3.94
CA PRO A 202 -30.16 -4.52 -5.01
C PRO A 202 -31.58 -5.00 -5.32
N THR A 203 -31.93 -6.26 -5.01
CA THR A 203 -33.27 -6.83 -5.19
C THR A 203 -34.20 -6.58 -3.99
N GLY A 204 -33.72 -5.94 -2.92
CA GLY A 204 -34.48 -5.59 -1.72
C GLY A 204 -34.45 -6.65 -0.61
N GLU A 205 -33.78 -7.78 -0.83
CA GLU A 205 -33.60 -8.85 0.16
C GLU A 205 -32.69 -8.41 1.30
N THR A 206 -32.98 -8.82 2.54
CA THR A 206 -32.16 -8.48 3.71
C THR A 206 -30.95 -9.42 3.82
N ILE A 207 -29.75 -8.85 3.91
CA ILE A 207 -28.49 -9.61 4.03
C ILE A 207 -28.14 -9.78 5.53
N ALA A 208 -27.82 -11.01 5.94
CA ALA A 208 -27.36 -11.30 7.29
C ALA A 208 -25.94 -10.79 7.54
N ILE A 209 -25.60 -10.45 8.78
CA ILE A 209 -24.32 -9.81 9.15
C ILE A 209 -23.47 -10.66 10.12
N ASP A 210 -23.72 -11.96 10.20
CA ASP A 210 -23.15 -12.85 11.24
C ASP A 210 -22.33 -14.01 10.63
N HIS A 211 -21.32 -13.66 9.83
CA HIS A 211 -20.48 -14.61 9.07
C HIS A 211 -19.18 -15.00 9.80
N LEU A 212 -18.64 -14.09 10.61
CA LEU A 212 -17.38 -14.29 11.34
C LEU A 212 -17.58 -14.03 12.84
N ARG A 213 -17.05 -14.93 13.66
CA ARG A 213 -16.90 -14.74 15.11
C ARG A 213 -15.43 -14.67 15.45
N VAL A 214 -15.04 -13.62 16.17
CA VAL A 214 -13.68 -13.47 16.69
C VAL A 214 -13.78 -13.51 18.21
N GLU A 215 -12.95 -14.34 18.83
CA GLU A 215 -12.88 -14.47 20.28
C GLU A 215 -11.51 -14.01 20.78
N PHE A 216 -11.53 -13.35 21.93
CA PHE A 216 -10.33 -12.86 22.60
C PHE A 216 -10.20 -13.53 23.97
N ASP A 217 -8.98 -13.72 24.43
CA ASP A 217 -8.70 -14.15 25.80
C ASP A 217 -8.95 -13.00 26.81
N ASP A 218 -8.80 -13.30 28.10
CA ASP A 218 -9.00 -12.33 29.18
C ASP A 218 -7.98 -11.18 29.14
N GLN A 219 -6.90 -11.33 28.38
CA GLN A 219 -5.85 -10.34 28.15
C GLN A 219 -6.09 -9.52 26.88
N GLY A 220 -7.17 -9.79 26.14
CA GLY A 220 -7.52 -9.11 24.88
C GLY A 220 -6.72 -9.57 23.67
N ASN A 221 -6.00 -10.69 23.76
CA ASN A 221 -5.32 -11.30 22.63
C ASN A 221 -6.29 -12.14 21.80
N LEU A 222 -6.03 -12.24 20.51
CA LEU A 222 -6.78 -13.11 19.62
C LEU A 222 -6.68 -14.58 20.06
N ASN A 223 -7.82 -15.19 20.39
CA ASN A 223 -7.93 -16.59 20.79
C ASN A 223 -8.42 -17.47 19.64
N SER A 224 -9.52 -17.07 18.97
CA SER A 224 -10.08 -17.85 17.86
C SER A 224 -10.75 -16.97 16.80
N ILE A 225 -10.72 -17.43 15.54
CA ILE A 225 -11.54 -16.88 14.45
C ILE A 225 -12.35 -18.01 13.87
N THR A 226 -13.68 -17.89 13.91
CA THR A 226 -14.61 -18.85 13.32
C THR A 226 -15.33 -18.24 12.13
N ASN A 227 -15.16 -18.86 10.96
CA ASN A 227 -16.02 -18.64 9.80
C ASN A 227 -17.24 -19.55 9.94
N ARG A 228 -18.41 -18.94 10.19
CA ARG A 228 -19.66 -19.66 10.47
C ARG A 228 -20.25 -20.28 9.20
N ASP A 229 -20.05 -19.66 8.04
CA ASP A 229 -20.57 -20.16 6.77
C ASP A 229 -19.88 -21.46 6.35
N LYS A 230 -18.56 -21.54 6.57
CA LYS A 230 -17.73 -22.71 6.24
C LYS A 230 -17.59 -23.69 7.39
N ASN A 231 -18.08 -23.35 8.58
CA ASN A 231 -17.89 -24.09 9.82
C ASN A 231 -16.40 -24.41 10.09
N ILE A 232 -15.53 -23.41 9.90
CA ILE A 232 -14.07 -23.52 10.11
C ILE A 232 -13.68 -22.59 11.25
N THR A 233 -12.99 -23.14 12.26
CA THR A 233 -12.40 -22.37 13.36
C THR A 233 -10.88 -22.49 13.33
N LEU A 234 -10.22 -21.33 13.30
CA LEU A 234 -8.78 -21.21 13.52
C LEU A 234 -8.53 -20.83 14.98
N GLN A 235 -7.72 -21.63 15.67
CA GLN A 235 -7.31 -21.41 17.05
C GLN A 235 -5.92 -20.81 17.08
N PHE A 236 -5.70 -19.85 17.99
CA PHE A 236 -4.43 -19.15 18.15
C PHE A 236 -3.89 -19.38 19.56
N SER A 237 -2.69 -19.94 19.66
CA SER A 237 -2.12 -20.31 20.96
C SER A 237 -1.47 -19.14 21.70
N ALA A 238 -1.05 -18.09 20.98
CA ALA A 238 -0.49 -16.88 21.55
C ALA A 238 -0.42 -15.75 20.52
N GLN A 239 -0.80 -14.54 20.93
CA GLN A 239 -0.47 -13.30 20.24
C GLN A 239 0.39 -12.46 21.19
N GLY A 240 1.44 -11.83 20.68
CA GLY A 240 2.29 -10.95 21.47
C GLY A 240 2.84 -9.82 20.63
N LEU A 241 2.82 -8.61 21.17
CA LEU A 241 3.48 -7.45 20.59
C LEU A 241 4.84 -7.28 21.25
N TYR A 242 5.88 -7.16 20.43
CA TYR A 242 7.26 -6.97 20.89
C TYR A 242 7.94 -5.84 20.11
N TRP A 243 8.99 -5.29 20.69
CA TRP A 243 9.80 -4.25 20.05
C TRP A 243 11.29 -4.48 20.31
N TYR A 244 12.13 -3.96 19.43
CA TYR A 244 13.58 -3.97 19.59
C TYR A 244 14.07 -2.59 19.99
N THR A 245 14.94 -2.53 21.00
CA THR A 245 15.66 -1.29 21.30
C THR A 245 16.70 -1.03 20.22
N SER A 246 16.67 0.16 19.62
CA SER A 246 17.63 0.58 18.59
C SER A 246 19.04 0.76 19.14
N PHE A 247 20.06 0.29 18.41
CA PHE A 247 21.46 0.55 18.74
C PHE A 247 21.82 2.02 18.45
N GLN A 248 22.29 2.74 19.47
CA GLN A 248 22.65 4.17 19.40
C GLN A 248 24.13 4.34 19.05
N GLY A 249 24.47 4.06 17.79
CA GLY A 249 25.82 4.24 17.27
C GLY A 249 26.14 5.70 16.87
N SER A 250 27.43 6.06 16.83
CA SER A 250 27.88 7.40 16.40
C SER A 250 27.94 7.56 14.88
N ASN A 251 27.81 6.47 14.11
CA ASN A 251 27.99 6.43 12.65
C ASN A 251 29.38 6.89 12.16
N SER A 252 30.37 7.02 13.05
CA SER A 252 31.72 7.45 12.66
C SER A 252 32.49 6.38 11.88
N ARG A 253 32.14 5.10 12.08
CA ARG A 253 32.71 3.92 11.41
C ARG A 253 31.65 2.80 11.35
N PRO A 254 31.80 1.79 10.46
CA PRO A 254 30.88 0.66 10.36
C PRO A 254 30.53 -0.03 11.69
N GLU A 255 31.52 -0.25 12.56
CA GLU A 255 31.31 -0.85 13.88
C GLU A 255 30.36 -0.04 14.78
N PHE A 256 30.25 1.27 14.55
CA PHE A 256 29.38 2.21 15.25
C PHE A 256 28.13 2.61 14.46
N GLN A 257 27.72 1.83 13.45
CA GLN A 257 26.46 2.04 12.72
C GLN A 257 25.25 2.06 13.66
N SER A 258 24.47 3.14 13.71
CA SER A 258 23.20 3.20 14.45
C SER A 258 22.09 2.50 13.67
N SER A 259 21.00 2.13 14.35
CA SER A 259 19.73 1.94 13.61
C SER A 259 19.26 3.26 12.99
N GLY A 260 18.42 3.17 11.96
CA GLY A 260 17.80 4.31 11.31
C GLY A 260 16.99 3.86 10.10
N ALA A 261 16.52 4.79 9.26
CA ALA A 261 15.60 4.49 8.16
C ALA A 261 16.04 3.33 7.23
N TYR A 262 17.35 3.16 7.04
CA TYR A 262 17.91 2.03 6.28
C TYR A 262 18.26 0.81 7.15
N TYR A 263 18.86 1.05 8.31
CA TYR A 263 19.60 0.04 9.07
C TYR A 263 18.81 -0.48 10.26
N PHE A 264 18.55 -1.79 10.28
CA PHE A 264 17.94 -2.45 11.43
C PHE A 264 19.05 -3.07 12.28
N ARG A 265 19.46 -2.37 13.35
CA ARG A 265 20.49 -2.82 14.28
C ARG A 265 19.95 -2.82 15.72
N PRO A 266 19.30 -3.91 16.16
CA PRO A 266 18.81 -3.97 17.53
C PRO A 266 19.98 -4.02 18.53
N LEU A 267 19.79 -3.42 19.71
CA LEU A 267 20.76 -3.43 20.81
C LEU A 267 20.97 -4.84 21.39
N LYS A 268 19.94 -5.69 21.33
CA LYS A 268 19.94 -7.09 21.78
C LYS A 268 19.19 -7.95 20.76
N SER A 269 19.57 -9.21 20.63
CA SER A 269 18.93 -10.17 19.71
C SER A 269 17.51 -10.54 20.12
N ASN A 270 17.17 -10.44 21.41
CA ASN A 270 15.82 -10.73 21.91
C ASN A 270 15.00 -9.44 21.98
N PRO A 271 13.78 -9.41 21.43
CA PRO A 271 12.90 -8.27 21.56
C PRO A 271 12.26 -8.23 22.95
N LEU A 272 11.77 -7.05 23.33
CA LEU A 272 11.08 -6.79 24.58
C LEU A 272 9.56 -6.79 24.34
N PRO A 273 8.74 -7.39 25.21
CA PRO A 273 7.29 -7.33 25.06
C PRO A 273 6.79 -5.90 25.25
N VAL A 274 5.79 -5.48 24.46
CA VAL A 274 5.13 -4.17 24.57
C VAL A 274 4.30 -4.07 25.84
N SER A 275 3.64 -5.17 26.22
CA SER A 275 3.11 -5.38 27.55
C SER A 275 4.00 -6.41 28.25
N SER A 276 4.82 -5.98 29.21
CA SER A 276 4.94 -6.83 30.39
C SER A 276 3.51 -7.02 30.88
N ALA A 277 2.99 -8.25 30.88
CA ALA A 277 1.73 -8.53 31.55
C ALA A 277 1.72 -7.74 32.85
N ARG A 278 0.67 -6.95 33.07
CA ARG A 278 0.44 -6.31 34.37
C ARG A 278 0.42 -7.47 35.36
N ASN A 279 1.54 -7.70 36.03
CA ASN A 279 1.62 -8.61 37.17
C ASN A 279 0.78 -8.02 38.30
#